data_AF-A0A3C0U3V1-F1
#
_entry.id   AF-A0A3C0U3V1-F1
#
_cell.length_a   1.000
_cell.length_b   1.000
_cell.length_c   1.000
_cell.angle_alpha   90.00
_cell.angle_beta   90.00
_cell.angle_gamma   90.00
#
_symmetry.space_group_name_H-M   'P 1'
#
loop_
_entity.id
_entity.type
_entity.pdbx_description
1 polymer ?
#
loop_
_entity_poly.entity_id
_entity_poly.type
_entity_poly.pdbx_seq_one_letter_code
_entity_poly.pdbx_strand_id
1 'polypeptide(L)'
;MNSFSHVILKPREELEIQQGFPWVYDNEIQSVKWYADDGSGVKTTSLEECAVPDGAVVEVYTGKGGFLGSGVINRKSRIVVRFIGTEHADKIMENPADYWEKAVARAVNIRAVNFSDIDSCRLVFGESDFIPGLIVERYVAGGSVYLVVQFLALACEVFRNEIVSALKTVVKPYAIYERSDASIREKEGLPQKAGWIYKSGDEVIQINENGCILEVDIAHGQKTGYFLD
;
A
#
# COMPACT_ATOMS: atom_id res chain seq x y z
N MET A 1 -0.58 26.20 -8.42
CA MET A 1 0.45 25.45 -9.18
C MET A 1 0.76 24.21 -8.41
N ASN A 2 0.78 23.05 -9.07
CA ASN A 2 1.03 21.77 -8.43
C ASN A 2 2.48 21.75 -7.91
N SER A 3 2.67 21.62 -6.60
CA SER A 3 4.00 21.67 -5.95
C SER A 3 4.66 20.30 -5.80
N PHE A 4 4.00 19.23 -6.25
CA PHE A 4 4.54 17.87 -6.14
C PHE A 4 5.72 17.66 -7.09
N SER A 5 6.60 16.75 -6.70
CA SER A 5 7.76 16.41 -7.51
C SER A 5 7.34 15.51 -8.67
N HIS A 6 8.01 15.66 -9.81
CA HIS A 6 7.73 14.90 -11.02
C HIS A 6 8.85 13.87 -11.26
N VAL A 7 8.46 12.62 -11.48
CA VAL A 7 9.35 11.57 -11.99
C VAL A 7 9.12 11.46 -13.50
N ILE A 8 10.16 11.69 -14.28
CA ILE A 8 10.11 11.68 -15.75
C ILE A 8 10.74 10.38 -16.24
N LEU A 9 9.98 9.61 -17.01
CA LEU A 9 10.42 8.32 -17.54
C LEU A 9 11.29 8.47 -18.79
N LYS A 10 12.19 7.50 -19.00
CA LYS A 10 12.91 7.33 -20.26
C LYS A 10 11.93 7.01 -21.39
N PRO A 11 12.28 7.30 -22.66
CA PRO A 11 11.39 7.01 -23.78
C PRO A 11 11.03 5.52 -23.85
N ARG A 12 9.72 5.24 -23.98
CA ARG A 12 9.10 3.91 -24.12
C ARG A 12 8.89 3.14 -22.81
N GLU A 13 9.41 3.60 -21.68
CA GLU A 13 9.15 2.96 -20.37
C GLU A 13 7.70 3.24 -19.90
N GLU A 14 7.01 4.20 -20.50
CA GLU A 14 5.60 4.47 -20.20
C GLU A 14 4.62 3.39 -20.69
N LEU A 15 5.06 2.48 -21.58
CA LEU A 15 4.18 1.55 -22.27
C LEU A 15 3.54 0.53 -21.33
N GLU A 16 4.31 -0.06 -20.41
CA GLU A 16 3.78 -1.03 -19.43
C GLU A 16 2.85 -0.33 -18.43
N ILE A 17 3.21 0.87 -17.98
CA ILE A 17 2.38 1.66 -17.05
C ILE A 17 1.03 1.99 -17.69
N GLN A 18 1.00 2.35 -18.98
CA GLN A 18 -0.23 2.58 -19.73
C GLN A 18 -1.10 1.33 -19.88
N GLN A 19 -0.52 0.13 -19.74
CA GLN A 19 -1.23 -1.15 -19.70
C GLN A 19 -1.69 -1.55 -18.30
N GLY A 20 -1.36 -0.75 -17.28
CA GLY A 20 -1.79 -0.95 -15.89
C GLY A 20 -0.69 -1.47 -14.96
N PHE A 21 0.57 -1.53 -15.38
CA PHE A 21 1.66 -1.89 -14.48
C PHE A 21 1.84 -0.79 -13.41
N PRO A 22 1.83 -1.13 -12.10
CA PRO A 22 1.74 -0.15 -11.01
C PRO A 22 3.11 0.30 -10.47
N TRP A 23 4.20 0.05 -11.19
CA TRP A 23 5.57 0.22 -10.72
C TRP A 23 6.41 1.04 -11.69
N VAL A 24 7.37 1.78 -11.15
CA VAL A 24 8.49 2.39 -11.88
C VAL A 24 9.77 1.91 -11.23
N TYR A 25 10.66 1.33 -12.03
CA TYR A 25 11.97 0.84 -11.59
C TYR A 25 13.06 1.91 -11.70
N ASP A 26 14.14 1.74 -10.95
CA ASP A 26 15.29 2.65 -10.92
C ASP A 26 15.88 2.95 -12.30
N ASN A 27 15.98 1.93 -13.15
CA ASN A 27 16.53 1.99 -14.50
C ASN A 27 15.58 2.64 -15.52
N GLU A 28 14.32 2.91 -15.19
CA GLU A 28 13.32 3.49 -16.09
C GLU A 28 13.24 5.02 -15.99
N ILE A 29 13.81 5.59 -14.93
CA ILE A 29 13.74 7.02 -14.64
C ILE A 29 14.79 7.78 -15.44
N GLN A 30 14.36 8.79 -16.20
CA GLN A 30 15.25 9.72 -16.90
C GLN A 30 15.72 10.83 -15.96
N SER A 31 14.80 11.44 -15.23
CA SER A 31 15.10 12.52 -14.29
C SER A 31 13.98 12.71 -13.27
N VAL A 32 14.31 13.39 -12.18
CA VAL A 32 13.34 13.86 -11.18
C VAL A 32 13.38 15.37 -11.17
N LYS A 33 12.20 16.00 -11.17
CA LYS A 33 12.02 17.46 -11.12
C LYS A 33 11.29 17.84 -9.83
N TRP A 34 11.83 18.76 -9.05
CA TRP A 34 11.23 19.21 -7.78
C TRP A 34 11.60 20.66 -7.46
N TYR A 35 10.91 21.25 -6.50
CA TYR A 35 11.26 22.56 -5.94
C TYR A 35 12.26 22.39 -4.81
N ALA A 36 13.42 23.05 -4.89
CA ALA A 36 14.43 22.98 -3.83
C ALA A 36 14.01 23.81 -2.61
N ASP A 37 14.21 23.24 -1.42
CA ASP A 37 13.88 23.87 -0.14
C ASP A 37 14.78 25.08 0.19
N ASP A 38 15.94 25.20 -0.47
CA ASP A 38 16.90 26.29 -0.31
C ASP A 38 16.51 27.57 -1.10
N GLY A 39 15.35 27.57 -1.75
CA GLY A 39 14.86 28.70 -2.54
C GLY A 39 15.56 28.88 -3.90
N SER A 40 16.45 27.97 -4.30
CA SER A 40 17.13 28.02 -5.60
C SER A 40 16.23 27.66 -6.79
N GLY A 41 14.93 27.45 -6.55
CA GLY A 41 13.91 27.22 -7.56
C GLY A 41 13.74 25.75 -7.93
N VAL A 42 13.32 25.50 -9.17
CA VAL A 42 13.07 24.14 -9.68
C VAL A 42 14.41 23.48 -10.05
N LYS A 43 14.65 22.28 -9.53
CA LYS A 43 15.77 21.41 -9.93
C LYS A 43 15.27 20.30 -10.86
N THR A 44 16.16 19.81 -11.70
CA THR A 44 15.95 18.57 -12.46
C THR A 44 17.28 17.82 -12.51
N THR A 45 17.33 16.62 -11.92
CA THR A 45 18.56 15.82 -11.79
C THR A 45 18.29 14.35 -12.08
N SER A 46 19.34 13.54 -12.06
CA SER A 46 19.21 12.07 -11.99
C SER A 46 18.54 11.63 -10.68
N LEU A 47 18.14 10.36 -10.61
CA LEU A 47 17.61 9.74 -9.39
C LEU A 47 18.62 9.77 -8.23
N GLU A 48 19.90 9.58 -8.54
CA GLU A 48 21.02 9.52 -7.58
C GLU A 48 21.27 10.87 -6.90
N GLU A 49 21.15 11.96 -7.66
CA GLU A 49 21.38 13.34 -7.18
C GLU A 49 20.10 14.02 -6.66
N CYS A 50 18.96 13.34 -6.79
CA CYS A 50 17.67 13.86 -6.36
C CYS A 50 17.66 14.13 -4.85
N ALA A 51 16.98 15.18 -4.40
CA ALA A 51 16.81 15.50 -2.98
C ALA A 51 15.38 15.26 -2.45
N VAL A 52 14.49 14.72 -3.29
CA VAL A 52 13.11 14.40 -2.87
C VAL A 52 13.15 13.33 -1.76
N PRO A 53 12.49 13.56 -0.61
CA PRO A 53 12.46 12.59 0.48
C PRO A 53 11.81 11.26 0.07
N ASP A 54 12.37 10.14 0.55
CA ASP A 54 11.69 8.84 0.42
C ASP A 54 10.37 8.90 1.20
N GLY A 55 9.30 8.38 0.60
CA GLY A 55 7.94 8.46 1.12
C GLY A 55 7.14 9.66 0.62
N ALA A 56 7.78 10.59 -0.12
CA ALA A 56 7.05 11.70 -0.73
C ALA A 56 6.10 11.21 -1.83
N VAL A 57 4.94 11.86 -1.93
CA VAL A 57 4.04 11.70 -3.06
C VAL A 57 4.60 12.43 -4.27
N VAL A 58 4.68 11.73 -5.39
CA VAL A 58 5.20 12.22 -6.66
C VAL A 58 4.21 11.95 -7.77
N GLU A 59 4.36 12.69 -8.86
CA GLU A 59 3.62 12.47 -10.11
C GLU A 59 4.56 11.89 -11.16
N VAL A 60 4.08 10.89 -11.91
CA VAL A 60 4.87 10.23 -12.95
C VAL A 60 4.44 10.78 -14.31
N TYR A 61 5.43 11.14 -15.12
CA TYR A 61 5.25 11.72 -16.45
C TYR A 61 6.08 10.96 -17.49
N THR A 62 5.53 10.86 -18.70
CA THR A 62 6.29 10.48 -19.89
C THR A 62 7.39 11.50 -20.19
N GLY A 63 8.42 11.11 -20.96
CA GLY A 63 9.45 12.04 -21.45
C GLY A 63 8.91 13.19 -22.33
N LYS A 64 7.66 13.11 -22.80
CA LYS A 64 6.97 14.18 -23.56
C LYS A 64 6.04 15.04 -22.70
N GLY A 65 6.00 14.83 -21.38
CA GLY A 65 5.20 15.62 -20.44
C GLY A 65 3.75 15.16 -20.28
N GLY A 66 3.36 14.02 -20.83
CA GLY A 66 2.06 13.39 -20.54
C GLY A 66 2.04 12.79 -19.12
N PHE A 67 1.02 13.13 -18.33
CA PHE A 67 0.79 12.59 -16.98
C PHE A 67 0.34 11.12 -17.03
N LEU A 68 0.85 10.30 -16.11
CA LEU A 68 0.53 8.87 -16.01
C LEU A 68 -0.19 8.50 -14.70
N GLY A 69 0.02 9.27 -13.63
CA GLY A 69 -0.56 9.00 -12.32
C GLY A 69 0.33 9.48 -11.18
N SER A 70 -0.08 9.17 -9.96
CA SER A 70 0.61 9.54 -8.73
C SER A 70 1.04 8.31 -7.94
N GLY A 71 2.19 8.43 -7.29
CA GLY A 71 2.80 7.34 -6.53
C GLY A 71 3.63 7.85 -5.37
N VAL A 72 4.19 6.91 -4.62
CA VAL A 72 5.15 7.21 -3.53
C VAL A 72 6.55 6.83 -3.99
N ILE A 73 7.50 7.76 -3.86
CA ILE A 73 8.90 7.53 -4.20
C ILE A 73 9.66 6.84 -3.06
N ASN A 74 10.48 5.84 -3.36
CA ASN A 74 11.39 5.19 -2.43
C ASN A 74 12.72 4.86 -3.14
N ARG A 75 13.73 5.70 -2.98
CA ARG A 75 15.03 5.53 -3.66
C ARG A 75 15.86 4.38 -3.11
N LYS A 76 15.45 3.79 -1.98
CA LYS A 76 16.10 2.60 -1.39
C LYS A 76 15.64 1.30 -2.04
N SER A 77 14.47 1.32 -2.70
CA SER A 77 13.89 0.15 -3.37
C SER A 77 14.26 0.14 -4.85
N ARG A 78 14.33 -1.06 -5.44
CA ARG A 78 14.41 -1.19 -6.91
C ARG A 78 13.12 -0.73 -7.59
N ILE A 79 11.99 -0.88 -6.90
CA ILE A 79 10.70 -0.30 -7.32
C ILE A 79 10.66 1.09 -6.70
N VAL A 80 11.16 2.06 -7.47
CA VAL A 80 11.36 3.44 -6.99
C VAL A 80 10.05 4.18 -6.84
N VAL A 81 9.06 3.93 -7.69
CA VAL A 81 7.72 4.49 -7.51
C VAL A 81 6.70 3.37 -7.54
N ARG A 82 5.83 3.32 -6.53
CA ARG A 82 4.59 2.53 -6.57
C ARG A 82 3.41 3.46 -6.74
N PHE A 83 2.61 3.24 -7.78
CA PHE A 83 1.41 4.03 -8.03
C PHE A 83 0.39 3.82 -6.92
N ILE A 84 -0.14 4.92 -6.39
CA ILE A 84 -1.25 4.95 -5.44
C ILE A 84 -2.57 5.36 -6.11
N GLY A 85 -2.51 5.92 -7.32
CA GLY A 85 -3.68 6.26 -8.11
C GLY A 85 -3.34 6.83 -9.48
N THR A 86 -4.34 6.90 -10.36
CA THR A 86 -4.24 7.53 -11.70
C THR A 86 -4.69 9.00 -11.69
N GLU A 87 -5.05 9.53 -10.51
CA GLU A 87 -5.42 10.92 -10.30
C GLU A 87 -4.18 11.75 -9.94
N HIS A 88 -4.25 13.06 -10.19
CA HIS A 88 -3.21 13.99 -9.75
C HIS A 88 -3.03 13.96 -8.23
N ALA A 89 -1.80 14.24 -7.79
CA ALA A 89 -1.41 14.11 -6.38
C ALA A 89 -2.21 15.07 -5.49
N ASP A 90 -2.57 16.25 -6.00
CA ASP A 90 -3.38 17.22 -5.27
C ASP A 90 -4.76 16.67 -4.88
N LYS A 91 -5.43 15.92 -5.76
CA LYS A 91 -6.72 15.28 -5.46
C LYS A 91 -6.60 14.21 -4.38
N ILE A 92 -5.55 13.41 -4.42
CA ILE A 92 -5.30 12.37 -3.42
C ILE A 92 -4.98 13.02 -2.07
N MET A 93 -4.17 14.08 -2.09
CA MET A 93 -3.65 14.73 -0.90
C MET A 93 -4.58 15.81 -0.30
N GLU A 94 -5.63 16.22 -1.01
CA GLU A 94 -6.67 17.11 -0.49
C GLU A 94 -7.40 16.49 0.70
N ASN A 95 -7.73 15.20 0.61
CA ASN A 95 -8.33 14.44 1.71
C ASN A 95 -7.88 12.96 1.70
N PRO A 96 -6.66 12.67 2.22
CA PRO A 96 -6.12 11.31 2.23
C PRO A 96 -7.00 10.31 2.99
N ALA A 97 -7.69 10.74 4.05
CA ALA A 97 -8.54 9.87 4.85
C ALA A 97 -9.72 9.33 4.03
N ASP A 98 -10.44 10.21 3.32
CA ASP A 98 -11.55 9.83 2.44
C ASP A 98 -11.05 9.00 1.23
N TYR A 99 -9.88 9.35 0.69
CA TYR A 99 -9.27 8.59 -0.41
C TYR A 99 -9.02 7.13 -0.03
N TRP A 100 -8.36 6.90 1.11
CA TRP A 100 -8.05 5.54 1.58
C TRP A 100 -9.27 4.80 2.11
N GLU A 101 -10.27 5.50 2.68
CA GLU A 101 -11.56 4.89 3.01
C GLU A 101 -12.26 4.32 1.77
N LYS A 102 -12.31 5.11 0.69
CA LYS A 102 -12.86 4.65 -0.60
C LYS A 102 -12.03 3.50 -1.19
N ALA A 103 -10.70 3.56 -1.11
CA ALA A 103 -9.84 2.49 -1.61
C ALA A 103 -10.08 1.16 -0.87
N VAL A 104 -10.11 1.18 0.46
CA VAL A 104 -10.41 0.01 1.28
C VAL A 104 -11.83 -0.50 1.02
N ALA A 105 -12.82 0.40 0.92
CA ALA A 105 -14.20 0.02 0.61
C ALA A 105 -14.31 -0.70 -0.73
N ARG A 106 -13.60 -0.24 -1.77
CA ARG A 106 -13.55 -0.95 -3.07
C ARG A 106 -12.99 -2.37 -2.93
N ALA A 107 -11.86 -2.53 -2.23
CA ALA A 107 -11.23 -3.83 -2.04
C ALA A 107 -12.17 -4.83 -1.31
N VAL A 108 -12.83 -4.36 -0.25
CA VAL A 108 -13.82 -5.14 0.52
C VAL A 108 -15.04 -5.51 -0.34
N ASN A 109 -15.59 -4.54 -1.08
CA ASN A 109 -16.78 -4.75 -1.90
C ASN A 109 -16.59 -5.80 -3.00
N ILE A 110 -15.38 -5.93 -3.55
CA ILE A 110 -15.06 -6.97 -4.53
C ILE A 110 -15.18 -8.38 -3.91
N ARG A 111 -14.82 -8.55 -2.63
CA ARG A 111 -14.91 -9.85 -1.94
C ARG A 111 -16.35 -10.22 -1.60
N ALA A 112 -17.20 -9.24 -1.33
CA ALA A 112 -18.60 -9.46 -0.97
C ALA A 112 -19.42 -10.20 -2.05
N VAL A 113 -18.90 -10.31 -3.28
CA VAL A 113 -19.50 -11.11 -4.35
C VAL A 113 -19.38 -12.61 -4.10
N ASN A 114 -18.29 -13.06 -3.45
CA ASN A 114 -17.94 -14.48 -3.29
C ASN A 114 -17.87 -14.94 -1.83
N PHE A 115 -17.75 -14.00 -0.88
CA PHE A 115 -17.59 -14.29 0.54
C PHE A 115 -18.72 -13.67 1.35
N SER A 116 -19.22 -14.41 2.33
CA SER A 116 -20.24 -13.97 3.27
C SER A 116 -19.62 -13.37 4.55
N ASP A 117 -20.48 -12.84 5.41
CA ASP A 117 -20.06 -12.25 6.69
C ASP A 117 -19.42 -13.26 7.65
N ILE A 118 -19.55 -14.56 7.42
CA ILE A 118 -18.93 -15.59 8.27
C ILE A 118 -17.62 -16.14 7.72
N ASP A 119 -17.23 -15.77 6.49
CA ASP A 119 -16.09 -16.38 5.82
C ASP A 119 -14.77 -15.64 6.09
N SER A 120 -13.70 -16.40 6.30
CA SER A 120 -12.34 -15.84 6.31
C SER A 120 -11.83 -15.68 4.88
N CYS A 121 -11.15 -14.57 4.58
CA CYS A 121 -10.64 -14.30 3.24
C CYS A 121 -9.57 -13.20 3.22
N ARG A 122 -8.82 -13.09 2.12
CA ARG A 122 -7.96 -11.93 1.87
C ARG A 122 -8.79 -10.74 1.38
N LEU A 123 -8.88 -9.70 2.21
CA LEU A 123 -9.60 -8.47 1.89
C LEU A 123 -8.83 -7.53 0.98
N VAL A 124 -7.51 -7.41 1.18
CA VAL A 124 -6.64 -6.55 0.36
C VAL A 124 -5.42 -7.34 -0.08
N PHE A 125 -5.12 -7.29 -1.37
CA PHE A 125 -4.03 -7.98 -2.03
C PHE A 125 -3.14 -7.01 -2.83
N GLY A 126 -2.56 -6.05 -2.11
CA GLY A 126 -1.54 -5.13 -2.60
C GLY A 126 -1.99 -4.33 -3.81
N GLU A 127 -1.13 -4.33 -4.82
CA GLU A 127 -1.33 -3.65 -6.09
C GLU A 127 -2.62 -4.05 -6.82
N SER A 128 -3.06 -5.30 -6.68
CA SER A 128 -4.30 -5.79 -7.32
C SER A 128 -5.54 -5.05 -6.85
N ASP A 129 -5.48 -4.48 -5.64
CA ASP A 129 -6.55 -3.69 -5.02
C ASP A 129 -6.23 -2.19 -4.98
N PHE A 130 -5.20 -1.75 -5.71
CA PHE A 130 -4.73 -0.36 -5.75
C PHE A 130 -4.28 0.19 -4.38
N ILE A 131 -3.81 -0.68 -3.48
CA ILE A 131 -3.18 -0.30 -2.21
C ILE A 131 -1.78 -0.94 -2.15
N PRO A 132 -0.79 -0.36 -2.84
CA PRO A 132 0.49 -1.02 -3.12
C PRO A 132 1.23 -1.42 -1.85
N GLY A 133 1.61 -2.70 -1.77
CA GLY A 133 2.31 -3.27 -0.63
C GLY A 133 1.47 -3.52 0.62
N LEU A 134 0.16 -3.32 0.60
CA LEU A 134 -0.72 -3.68 1.73
C LEU A 134 -1.32 -5.08 1.53
N ILE A 135 -1.18 -5.94 2.52
CA ILE A 135 -1.96 -7.18 2.64
C ILE A 135 -2.88 -7.06 3.84
N VAL A 136 -4.14 -7.46 3.68
CA VAL A 136 -5.11 -7.56 4.79
C VAL A 136 -5.84 -8.88 4.68
N GLU A 137 -5.61 -9.76 5.65
CA GLU A 137 -6.42 -10.96 5.86
C GLU A 137 -7.54 -10.67 6.85
N ARG A 138 -8.71 -11.21 6.57
CA ARG A 138 -9.86 -11.23 7.46
C ARG A 138 -10.07 -12.65 7.96
N TYR A 139 -10.09 -12.79 9.28
CA TYR A 139 -10.48 -14.01 9.95
C TYR A 139 -11.76 -13.79 10.73
N VAL A 140 -12.71 -14.72 10.61
CA VAL A 140 -13.94 -14.72 11.40
C VAL A 140 -13.86 -15.84 12.42
N ALA A 141 -13.81 -15.46 13.70
CA ALA A 141 -13.68 -16.38 14.82
C ALA A 141 -14.65 -16.02 15.93
N GLY A 142 -15.47 -16.98 16.38
CA GLY A 142 -16.45 -16.76 17.44
C GLY A 142 -17.47 -15.63 17.16
N GLY A 143 -17.77 -15.36 15.89
CA GLY A 143 -18.63 -14.26 15.46
C GLY A 143 -17.95 -12.88 15.44
N SER A 144 -16.65 -12.81 15.76
CA SER A 144 -15.83 -11.61 15.71
C SER A 144 -14.91 -11.61 14.49
N VAL A 145 -14.67 -10.41 13.95
CA VAL A 145 -13.75 -10.20 12.82
C VAL A 145 -12.38 -9.77 13.34
N TYR A 146 -11.34 -10.53 13.02
CA TYR A 146 -9.95 -10.19 13.26
C TYR A 146 -9.30 -9.83 11.92
N LEU A 147 -8.50 -8.77 11.90
CA LEU A 147 -7.68 -8.45 10.74
C LEU A 147 -6.22 -8.71 11.04
N VAL A 148 -5.53 -9.37 10.12
CA VAL A 148 -4.07 -9.45 10.11
C VAL A 148 -3.55 -8.64 8.94
N VAL A 149 -2.74 -7.63 9.22
CA VAL A 149 -2.27 -6.67 8.21
C VAL A 149 -0.77 -6.76 8.03
N GLN A 150 -0.30 -6.57 6.80
CA GLN A 150 1.11 -6.40 6.49
C GLN A 150 1.29 -5.14 5.66
N PHE A 151 2.13 -4.23 6.16
CA PHE A 151 2.62 -3.10 5.38
C PHE A 151 3.97 -3.54 4.81
N LEU A 152 4.08 -3.78 3.51
CA LEU A 152 5.27 -4.37 2.91
C LEU A 152 6.06 -3.38 2.04
N ALA A 153 5.49 -2.23 1.73
CA ALA A 153 6.13 -1.16 0.97
C ALA A 153 6.06 0.19 1.70
N LEU A 154 7.01 1.09 1.38
CA LEU A 154 6.97 2.46 1.91
C LEU A 154 5.68 3.18 1.52
N ALA A 155 5.12 2.88 0.35
CA ALA A 155 3.87 3.48 -0.13
C ALA A 155 2.70 3.31 0.84
N CYS A 156 2.43 2.09 1.33
CA CYS A 156 1.37 1.88 2.32
C CYS A 156 1.77 2.31 3.74
N GLU A 157 3.08 2.34 4.07
CA GLU A 157 3.54 2.77 5.40
C GLU A 157 3.32 4.29 5.61
N VAL A 158 3.53 5.11 4.57
CA VAL A 158 3.31 6.56 4.61
C VAL A 158 1.87 6.90 4.99
N PHE A 159 0.91 6.13 4.47
CA PHE A 159 -0.53 6.32 4.72
C PHE A 159 -1.10 5.36 5.77
N ARG A 160 -0.24 4.82 6.64
CA ARG A 160 -0.62 3.82 7.65
C ARG A 160 -1.81 4.27 8.48
N ASN A 161 -1.83 5.51 8.95
CA ASN A 161 -2.86 5.98 9.87
C ASN A 161 -4.22 6.07 9.17
N GLU A 162 -4.24 6.60 7.95
CA GLU A 162 -5.40 6.71 7.08
C GLU A 162 -5.95 5.32 6.74
N ILE A 163 -5.08 4.39 6.34
CA ILE A 163 -5.44 3.00 5.99
C ILE A 163 -6.00 2.26 7.21
N VAL A 164 -5.36 2.34 8.38
CA VAL A 164 -5.86 1.69 9.60
C VAL A 164 -7.20 2.30 10.02
N SER A 165 -7.38 3.62 9.88
CA SER A 165 -8.66 4.27 10.14
C SER A 165 -9.73 3.78 9.16
N ALA A 166 -9.43 3.71 7.88
CA ALA A 166 -10.32 3.18 6.84
C ALA A 166 -10.75 1.73 7.13
N LEU A 167 -9.82 0.85 7.49
CA LEU A 167 -10.13 -0.53 7.88
C LEU A 167 -11.09 -0.57 9.08
N LYS A 168 -10.88 0.28 10.08
CA LYS A 168 -11.78 0.37 11.24
C LYS A 168 -13.18 0.85 10.86
N THR A 169 -13.29 1.84 9.97
CA THR A 169 -14.58 2.38 9.54
C THR A 169 -15.35 1.40 8.67
N VAL A 170 -14.68 0.83 7.66
CA VAL A 170 -15.29 0.00 6.62
C VAL A 170 -15.58 -1.41 7.15
N VAL A 171 -14.59 -2.05 7.78
CA VAL A 171 -14.69 -3.47 8.18
C VAL A 171 -15.24 -3.64 9.60
N LYS A 172 -15.07 -2.62 10.46
CA LYS A 172 -15.48 -2.64 11.88
C LYS A 172 -14.95 -3.88 12.63
N PRO A 173 -13.63 -4.15 12.55
CA PRO A 173 -13.06 -5.35 13.14
C PRO A 173 -13.12 -5.31 14.67
N TYR A 174 -13.13 -6.50 15.28
CA TYR A 174 -12.91 -6.66 16.71
C TYR A 174 -11.49 -6.26 17.10
N ALA A 175 -10.47 -6.72 16.37
CA ALA A 175 -9.08 -6.38 16.59
C ALA A 175 -8.25 -6.39 15.28
N ILE A 176 -7.11 -5.69 15.28
CA ILE A 176 -6.15 -5.69 14.18
C ILE A 176 -4.76 -6.03 14.71
N TYR A 177 -4.16 -7.08 14.15
CA TYR A 177 -2.79 -7.52 14.39
C TYR A 177 -1.91 -7.18 13.20
N GLU A 178 -0.73 -6.61 13.43
CA GLU A 178 0.26 -6.36 12.38
C GLU A 178 1.26 -7.52 12.29
N ARG A 179 1.49 -8.01 11.07
CA ARG A 179 2.52 -8.99 10.69
C ARG A 179 3.44 -8.42 9.60
N SER A 180 4.00 -7.25 9.89
CA SER A 180 5.00 -6.59 9.06
C SER A 180 6.43 -7.04 9.45
N ASP A 181 6.60 -8.32 9.76
CA ASP A 181 7.84 -8.97 10.19
C ASP A 181 8.58 -9.66 9.02
N ALA A 182 8.09 -9.46 7.79
CA ALA A 182 8.75 -9.98 6.59
C ALA A 182 10.03 -9.19 6.25
N SER A 183 11.10 -9.91 5.93
CA SER A 183 12.41 -9.36 5.55
C SER A 183 12.39 -8.47 4.30
N ILE A 184 11.34 -8.56 3.49
CA ILE A 184 11.17 -7.68 2.32
C ILE A 184 11.13 -6.19 2.69
N ARG A 185 10.68 -5.85 3.91
CA ARG A 185 10.63 -4.47 4.42
C ARG A 185 12.01 -3.82 4.50
N GLU A 186 13.06 -4.61 4.69
CA GLU A 186 14.43 -4.10 4.70
C GLU A 186 14.82 -3.53 3.34
N LYS A 187 14.34 -4.12 2.23
CA LYS A 187 14.54 -3.58 0.87
C LYS A 187 13.79 -2.28 0.62
N GLU A 188 12.79 -1.98 1.44
CA GLU A 188 12.03 -0.73 1.41
C GLU A 188 12.57 0.28 2.44
N GLY A 189 13.64 -0.08 3.17
CA GLY A 189 14.22 0.77 4.21
C GLY A 189 13.38 0.87 5.48
N LEU A 190 12.51 -0.11 5.73
CA LEU A 190 11.56 -0.13 6.83
C LEU A 190 11.95 -1.16 7.90
N PRO A 191 11.74 -0.86 9.19
CA PRO A 191 11.93 -1.84 10.26
C PRO A 191 10.82 -2.88 10.24
N GLN A 192 11.13 -4.10 10.65
CA GLN A 192 10.15 -5.15 10.93
C GLN A 192 9.28 -4.77 12.14
N LYS A 193 7.99 -5.08 12.10
CA LYS A 193 7.01 -4.79 13.16
C LYS A 193 6.02 -5.94 13.28
N ALA A 194 5.68 -6.33 14.51
CA ALA A 194 4.58 -7.23 14.76
C ALA A 194 3.86 -6.85 16.07
N GLY A 195 2.56 -7.14 16.14
CA GLY A 195 1.77 -6.97 17.35
C GLY A 195 0.41 -6.32 17.12
N TRP A 196 -0.35 -6.20 18.20
CA TRP A 196 -1.66 -5.57 18.21
C TRP A 196 -1.57 -4.05 17.95
N ILE A 197 -2.30 -3.57 16.93
CA ILE A 197 -2.37 -2.14 16.57
C ILE A 197 -3.77 -1.54 16.74
N TYR A 198 -4.79 -2.37 16.96
CA TYR A 198 -6.13 -1.94 17.34
C TYR A 198 -6.82 -3.00 18.18
N LYS A 199 -7.11 -2.66 19.45
CA LYS A 199 -7.58 -3.61 20.48
C LYS A 199 -6.64 -4.83 20.56
N SER A 200 -6.99 -5.81 21.38
CA SER A 200 -6.25 -7.07 21.47
C SER A 200 -7.25 -8.20 21.66
N GLY A 201 -6.84 -9.41 21.29
CA GLY A 201 -7.59 -10.64 21.52
C GLY A 201 -6.63 -11.82 21.60
N ASP A 202 -7.16 -13.02 21.37
CA ASP A 202 -6.34 -14.23 21.32
C ASP A 202 -5.46 -14.23 20.07
N GLU A 203 -4.22 -14.67 20.23
CA GLU A 203 -3.26 -14.85 19.13
C GLU A 203 -3.48 -16.16 18.37
N VAL A 204 -4.17 -17.11 19.00
CA VAL A 204 -4.65 -18.34 18.35
C VAL A 204 -6.17 -18.27 18.29
N ILE A 205 -6.71 -18.26 17.08
CA ILE A 205 -8.15 -18.13 16.82
C ILE A 205 -8.67 -19.35 16.08
N GLN A 206 -9.93 -19.70 16.33
CA GLN A 206 -10.61 -20.79 15.62
C GLN A 206 -11.51 -20.22 14.52
N ILE A 207 -11.18 -20.55 13.27
CA ILE A 207 -11.97 -20.18 12.09
C ILE A 207 -12.75 -21.39 11.57
N ASN A 208 -13.80 -21.13 10.80
CA ASN A 208 -14.51 -22.14 10.02
C ASN A 208 -14.29 -21.87 8.54
N GLU A 209 -13.76 -22.85 7.83
CA GLU A 209 -13.60 -22.83 6.38
C GLU A 209 -14.34 -24.03 5.79
N ASN A 210 -15.48 -23.77 5.12
CA ASN A 210 -16.30 -24.81 4.47
C ASN A 210 -16.72 -25.98 5.39
N GLY A 211 -16.95 -25.69 6.69
CA GLY A 211 -17.32 -26.68 7.69
C GLY A 211 -16.13 -27.31 8.44
N CYS A 212 -14.90 -26.98 8.05
CA CYS A 212 -13.69 -27.40 8.77
C CYS A 212 -13.29 -26.35 9.81
N ILE A 213 -13.13 -26.78 11.05
CA ILE A 213 -12.62 -25.92 12.12
C ILE A 213 -11.10 -25.96 12.12
N LEU A 214 -10.48 -24.78 12.04
CA LEU A 214 -9.03 -24.61 11.94
C LEU A 214 -8.55 -23.68 13.05
N GLU A 215 -7.47 -24.05 13.72
CA GLU A 215 -6.76 -23.18 14.65
C GLU A 215 -5.69 -22.39 13.88
N VAL A 216 -5.77 -21.07 13.93
CA VAL A 216 -4.89 -20.15 13.24
C VAL A 216 -4.12 -19.33 14.27
N ASP A 217 -2.80 -19.48 14.30
CA ASP A 217 -1.90 -18.65 15.10
C ASP A 217 -1.52 -17.40 14.29
N ILE A 218 -2.23 -16.29 14.52
CA ILE A 218 -2.01 -15.04 13.78
C ILE A 218 -0.70 -14.34 14.15
N ALA A 219 -0.14 -14.63 15.33
CA ALA A 219 1.06 -13.97 15.84
C ALA A 219 2.36 -14.67 15.41
N HIS A 220 2.39 -16.01 15.48
CA HIS A 220 3.60 -16.81 15.27
C HIS A 220 3.47 -17.80 14.11
N GLY A 221 2.25 -18.01 13.58
CA GLY A 221 2.03 -18.84 12.40
C GLY A 221 2.73 -18.27 11.16
N GLN A 222 2.99 -19.13 10.18
CA GLN A 222 3.61 -18.73 8.92
C GLN A 222 2.75 -17.72 8.16
N LYS A 223 3.40 -16.83 7.39
CA LYS A 223 2.76 -15.72 6.67
C LYS A 223 1.98 -14.81 7.62
N THR A 224 0.65 -14.86 7.54
CA THR A 224 -0.34 -14.08 8.33
C THR A 224 -1.12 -14.99 9.27
N GLY A 225 -0.58 -16.18 9.57
CA GLY A 225 -1.13 -17.21 10.44
C GLY A 225 -1.67 -18.44 9.69
N TYR A 226 -2.23 -18.25 8.49
CA TYR A 226 -2.79 -19.32 7.65
C TYR A 226 -2.65 -18.99 6.16
N PHE A 227 -2.86 -19.99 5.32
CA PHE A 227 -2.82 -19.89 3.87
C PHE A 227 -4.25 -19.83 3.33
N LEU A 228 -4.75 -18.61 3.10
CA LEU A 228 -6.06 -18.35 2.49
C LEU A 228 -6.03 -18.34 0.95
N ASP A 229 -4.87 -18.68 0.35
CA ASP A 229 -4.62 -18.67 -1.10
C ASP A 229 -4.91 -20.01 -1.81
#